data_AF-X0V689-F1
#
_entry.id   AF-X0V689-F1
#
_cell.length_a   1.000
_cell.length_b   1.000
_cell.length_c   1.000
_cell.angle_alpha   90.00
_cell.angle_beta   90.00
_cell.angle_gamma   90.00
#
_symmetry.space_group_name_H-M   'P 1'
#
loop_
_entity.id
_entity.type
_entity.pdbx_description
1 polymer ?
#
loop_
_entity_poly.entity_id
_entity_poly.type
_entity_poly.pdbx_seq_one_letter_code
_entity_poly.pdbx_strand_id
1 'polypeptide(L)'
;MRLTGWDVSHPVGRPSIRFAAAVQICLVMLVGCQQRVTPPAEGPAALVALVAYRSTHEVGLVQGTTVIARSAGDYFDYPGSSLVTEDGHFVFARSAGQVAAIDAQTRRITSVPVPGNARVGTGGGSTIVWWESPNRIMQLDLGRPTDGAIVRQTVELPRGPASPAPAEPVLIAARSGTAVLARVESAPSPF
;
A
#
# COMPACT_ATOMS: atom_id res chain seq x y z
N MET A 1 18.35 -54.00 -4.22
CA MET A 1 18.34 -54.10 -2.74
C MET A 1 17.07 -53.36 -2.29
N ARG A 2 15.92 -54.05 -2.17
CA ARG A 2 15.36 -54.64 -0.92
C ARG A 2 15.37 -53.58 0.22
N LEU A 3 14.27 -53.13 0.85
CA LEU A 3 12.94 -53.72 1.13
C LEU A 3 11.96 -52.62 1.63
N THR A 4 10.66 -52.81 1.36
CA THR A 4 9.45 -52.59 2.22
C THR A 4 9.26 -51.24 2.95
N GLY A 5 8.13 -50.52 2.84
CA GLY A 5 6.74 -50.98 2.76
C GLY A 5 6.18 -51.21 4.16
N TRP A 6 5.51 -50.20 4.74
CA TRP A 6 4.66 -50.35 5.93
C TRP A 6 3.39 -49.51 5.76
N ASP A 7 2.38 -50.21 5.26
CA ASP A 7 0.96 -49.88 5.33
C ASP A 7 0.46 -50.37 6.70
N VAL A 8 -0.22 -49.51 7.47
CA VAL A 8 -0.93 -49.91 8.69
C VAL A 8 -2.35 -49.37 8.61
N SER A 9 -3.20 -50.21 8.04
CA SER A 9 -4.66 -50.10 8.02
C SER A 9 -5.24 -50.91 9.17
N HIS A 10 -5.97 -50.30 10.12
CA HIS A 10 -6.82 -50.96 11.12
C HIS A 10 -7.87 -49.96 11.68
N PRO A 11 -8.98 -50.39 12.30
CA PRO A 11 -10.17 -50.95 11.65
C PRO A 11 -11.47 -50.22 12.03
N VAL A 12 -12.52 -50.49 11.26
CA VAL A 12 -13.92 -50.17 11.53
C VAL A 12 -14.39 -50.84 12.83
N GLY A 13 -14.91 -50.04 13.77
CA GLY A 13 -15.56 -50.52 14.98
C GLY A 13 -16.93 -49.85 15.19
N ARG A 14 -18.00 -50.54 14.82
CA ARG A 14 -19.38 -50.28 15.29
C ARG A 14 -19.81 -51.42 16.22
N PRO A 15 -20.36 -51.09 17.39
CA PRO A 15 -21.53 -51.83 17.90
C PRO A 15 -22.62 -50.84 18.40
N SER A 16 -23.85 -50.90 17.91
CA SER A 16 -24.95 -51.77 18.34
C SER A 16 -25.66 -51.33 19.64
N ILE A 17 -26.70 -50.50 19.45
CA ILE A 17 -28.06 -50.50 20.05
C ILE A 17 -28.21 -51.11 21.46
N ARG A 18 -28.70 -50.30 22.43
CA ARG A 18 -29.77 -50.72 23.36
C ARG A 18 -30.71 -49.55 23.71
N PHE A 19 -31.99 -49.82 23.54
CA PHE A 19 -33.14 -49.04 23.99
C PHE A 19 -33.16 -48.93 25.52
N ALA A 20 -33.46 -47.75 26.03
CA ALA A 20 -34.15 -47.59 27.32
C ALA A 20 -35.05 -46.36 27.21
N ALA A 21 -36.35 -46.63 27.14
CA ALA A 21 -37.40 -45.64 27.23
C ALA A 21 -37.40 -45.02 28.64
N ALA A 22 -37.42 -43.69 28.70
CA ALA A 22 -37.88 -42.97 29.88
C ALA A 22 -38.70 -41.77 29.40
N VAL A 23 -40.00 -41.96 29.48
CA VAL A 23 -41.04 -40.96 29.30
C VAL A 23 -40.85 -39.89 30.37
N GLN A 24 -40.53 -38.66 29.96
CA GLN A 24 -40.77 -37.48 30.79
C GLN A 24 -41.39 -36.41 29.91
N ILE A 25 -42.73 -36.33 30.00
CA ILE A 25 -43.56 -35.29 29.44
C ILE A 25 -43.18 -33.99 30.15
N CYS A 26 -42.47 -33.10 29.46
CA CYS A 26 -42.31 -31.71 29.84
C CYS A 26 -42.85 -30.86 28.69
N LEU A 27 -44.14 -30.53 28.81
CA LEU A 27 -44.85 -29.66 27.89
C LEU A 27 -44.35 -28.22 28.09
N VAL A 28 -43.27 -27.87 27.41
CA VAL A 28 -42.82 -26.48 27.26
C VAL A 28 -43.42 -25.96 25.95
N MET A 29 -44.24 -24.93 26.04
CA MET A 29 -44.76 -24.18 24.90
C MET A 29 -43.60 -23.46 24.18
N LEU A 30 -42.93 -24.16 23.27
CA LEU A 30 -42.03 -23.58 22.28
C LEU A 30 -42.89 -23.07 21.12
N VAL A 31 -43.23 -21.79 21.17
CA VAL A 31 -43.64 -21.03 19.98
C VAL A 31 -42.51 -21.18 18.96
N GLY A 32 -42.80 -21.94 17.90
CA GLY A 32 -41.85 -22.26 16.85
C GLY A 32 -41.53 -21.04 16.00
N CYS A 33 -40.40 -20.41 16.27
CA CYS A 33 -39.61 -19.81 15.19
C CYS A 33 -38.85 -20.96 14.52
N GLN A 34 -39.47 -21.57 13.52
CA GLN A 34 -38.76 -22.31 12.47
C GLN A 34 -37.87 -21.29 11.75
N GLN A 35 -36.71 -20.96 12.33
CA GLN A 35 -35.65 -20.30 11.61
C GLN A 35 -35.21 -21.27 10.54
N ARG A 36 -35.80 -21.12 9.34
CA ARG A 36 -35.15 -21.54 8.11
C ARG A 36 -33.74 -21.00 8.21
N VAL A 37 -32.78 -21.91 8.42
CA VAL A 37 -31.37 -21.62 8.19
C VAL A 37 -31.28 -21.48 6.67
N THR A 38 -31.61 -20.28 6.18
CA THR A 38 -31.19 -19.87 4.86
C THR A 38 -29.67 -19.98 4.89
N PRO A 39 -29.03 -20.78 4.02
CA PRO A 39 -27.57 -20.70 3.89
C PRO A 39 -27.23 -19.22 3.73
N PRO A 40 -26.19 -18.71 4.43
CA PRO A 40 -25.83 -17.30 4.33
C PRO A 40 -25.76 -16.98 2.84
N ALA A 41 -26.57 -16.01 2.41
CA ALA A 41 -26.42 -15.44 1.09
C ALA A 41 -24.93 -15.14 0.95
N GLU A 42 -24.31 -15.66 -0.12
CA GLU A 42 -22.92 -15.41 -0.44
C GLU A 42 -22.76 -13.88 -0.45
N GLY A 43 -22.32 -13.35 0.69
CA GLY A 43 -22.09 -11.93 0.85
C GLY A 43 -21.06 -11.53 -0.20
N PRO A 44 -21.08 -10.27 -0.67
CA PRO A 44 -20.05 -9.82 -1.61
C PRO A 44 -18.69 -10.25 -1.07
N ALA A 45 -17.95 -11.00 -1.89
CA ALA A 45 -16.68 -11.63 -1.52
C ALA A 45 -15.91 -10.71 -0.59
N ALA A 46 -15.60 -11.19 0.62
CA ALA A 46 -14.94 -10.38 1.65
C ALA A 46 -13.77 -9.63 0.99
N LEU A 47 -13.82 -8.30 0.99
CA LEU A 47 -12.78 -7.46 0.39
C LEU A 47 -11.46 -7.85 1.04
N VAL A 48 -10.61 -8.56 0.29
CA VAL A 48 -9.30 -8.94 0.80
C VAL A 48 -8.47 -7.65 0.84
N ALA A 49 -8.21 -7.16 2.04
CA ALA A 49 -7.45 -5.93 2.24
C ALA A 49 -6.08 -6.02 1.56
N LEU A 50 -5.71 -4.94 0.88
CA LEU A 50 -4.40 -4.76 0.31
C LEU A 50 -3.49 -4.04 1.30
N VAL A 51 -2.27 -4.53 1.46
CA VAL A 51 -1.24 -3.93 2.31
C VAL A 51 -0.01 -3.65 1.45
N ALA A 52 0.41 -2.38 1.43
CA ALA A 52 1.70 -2.02 0.86
C ALA A 52 2.80 -2.18 1.92
N TYR A 53 3.97 -2.66 1.51
CA TYR A 53 5.16 -2.65 2.33
C TYR A 53 6.36 -2.14 1.53
N ARG A 54 7.39 -1.75 2.27
CA ARG A 54 8.69 -1.40 1.72
C ARG A 54 9.78 -1.92 2.65
N SER A 55 10.77 -2.60 2.06
CA SER A 55 12.02 -2.97 2.70
C SER A 55 13.17 -2.10 2.15
N THR A 56 14.41 -2.39 2.53
CA THR A 56 15.58 -1.73 1.92
C THR A 56 15.74 -2.07 0.43
N HIS A 57 15.21 -3.20 -0.03
CA HIS A 57 15.50 -3.76 -1.36
C HIS A 57 14.27 -3.93 -2.26
N GLU A 58 13.07 -3.68 -1.74
CA GLU A 58 11.84 -3.77 -2.52
C GLU A 58 10.70 -2.90 -1.96
N VAL A 59 9.78 -2.54 -2.84
CA VAL A 59 8.41 -2.15 -2.49
C VAL A 59 7.48 -3.26 -2.98
N GLY A 60 6.46 -3.60 -2.20
CA GLY A 60 5.54 -4.67 -2.58
C GLY A 60 4.12 -4.45 -2.11
N LEU A 61 3.22 -5.21 -2.73
CA LEU A 61 1.79 -5.24 -2.44
C LEU A 61 1.40 -6.64 -1.98
N VAL A 62 0.71 -6.72 -0.85
CA VAL A 62 0.26 -7.94 -0.20
C VAL A 62 -1.26 -8.00 -0.26
N GLN A 63 -1.80 -9.17 -0.60
CA GLN A 63 -3.22 -9.49 -0.50
C GLN A 63 -3.38 -10.69 0.43
N GLY A 64 -4.01 -10.47 1.59
CA GLY A 64 -4.03 -11.45 2.66
C GLY A 64 -2.62 -11.71 3.20
N THR A 65 -2.05 -12.88 2.91
CA THR A 65 -0.69 -13.28 3.32
C THR A 65 0.29 -13.40 2.15
N THR A 66 -0.15 -13.08 0.93
CA THR A 66 0.62 -13.33 -0.29
C THR A 66 1.10 -12.00 -0.88
N VAL A 67 2.40 -11.91 -1.17
CA VAL A 67 2.95 -10.81 -1.99
C VAL A 67 2.48 -11.02 -3.42
N ILE A 68 1.61 -10.14 -3.92
CA ILE A 68 1.00 -10.24 -5.26
C ILE A 68 1.72 -9.38 -6.31
N ALA A 69 2.55 -8.44 -5.88
CA ALA A 69 3.42 -7.63 -6.73
C ALA A 69 4.63 -7.10 -5.93
N ARG A 70 5.79 -6.97 -6.57
CA ARG A 70 6.99 -6.40 -5.95
C ARG A 70 7.91 -5.78 -6.99
N SER A 71 8.47 -4.62 -6.66
CA SER A 71 9.49 -3.94 -7.45
C SER A 71 10.80 -3.90 -6.66
N ALA A 72 11.83 -4.57 -7.18
CA ALA A 72 13.17 -4.52 -6.60
C ALA A 72 13.82 -3.15 -6.83
N GLY A 73 14.66 -2.71 -5.89
CA GLY A 73 15.36 -1.43 -5.97
C GLY A 73 16.01 -1.07 -4.64
N ASP A 74 16.79 0.01 -4.60
CA ASP A 74 17.33 0.54 -3.35
C ASP A 74 16.41 1.62 -2.79
N TYR A 75 15.80 1.35 -1.64
CA TYR A 75 14.85 2.26 -0.98
C TYR A 75 15.34 2.71 0.40
N PHE A 76 16.61 2.44 0.75
CA PHE A 76 17.17 2.73 2.07
C PHE A 76 17.22 4.24 2.36
N ASP A 77 17.69 5.04 1.40
CA ASP A 77 17.94 6.48 1.57
C ASP A 77 16.67 7.33 1.72
N TYR A 78 15.49 6.74 1.52
CA TYR A 78 14.22 7.44 1.48
C TYR A 78 13.18 6.87 2.45
N PRO A 79 13.45 6.90 3.76
CA PRO A 79 12.48 6.49 4.77
C PRO A 79 11.21 7.36 4.66
N GLY A 80 10.05 6.76 4.91
CA GLY A 80 8.74 7.42 4.74
C GLY A 80 8.34 7.83 3.31
N SER A 81 9.11 7.49 2.27
CA SER A 81 8.75 7.84 0.87
C SER A 81 7.69 6.94 0.22
N SER A 82 7.34 5.82 0.86
CA SER A 82 6.28 4.95 0.35
C SER A 82 4.93 5.56 0.62
N LEU A 83 4.17 5.79 -0.43
CA LEU A 83 2.88 6.46 -0.40
C LEU A 83 1.89 5.71 -1.28
N VAL A 84 0.62 6.03 -1.08
CA VAL A 84 -0.47 5.61 -1.96
C VAL A 84 -1.01 6.87 -2.63
N THR A 85 -1.30 6.81 -3.93
CA THR A 85 -1.97 7.91 -4.63
C THR A 85 -3.32 8.23 -3.98
N GLU A 86 -3.82 9.45 -4.19
CA GLU A 86 -5.01 9.92 -3.48
C GLU A 86 -6.28 9.18 -3.90
N ASP A 87 -6.30 8.60 -5.09
CA ASP A 87 -7.35 7.71 -5.58
C ASP A 87 -7.15 6.23 -5.18
N GLY A 88 -6.06 5.89 -4.50
CA GLY A 88 -5.76 4.52 -4.10
C GLY A 88 -5.26 3.60 -5.22
N HIS A 89 -5.13 4.10 -6.46
CA HIS A 89 -4.82 3.26 -7.62
C HIS A 89 -3.36 2.78 -7.64
N PHE A 90 -2.43 3.56 -7.10
CA PHE A 90 -1.01 3.23 -7.12
C PHE A 90 -0.39 3.29 -5.73
N VAL A 91 0.41 2.28 -5.42
CA VAL A 91 1.43 2.34 -4.36
C VAL A 91 2.73 2.74 -5.04
N PHE A 92 3.46 3.71 -4.49
CA PHE A 92 4.75 4.07 -5.03
C PHE A 92 5.80 4.26 -3.95
N ALA A 93 7.06 4.06 -4.31
CA ALA A 93 8.21 4.27 -3.44
C ALA A 93 9.35 4.87 -4.25
N ARG A 94 10.13 5.73 -3.59
CA ARG A 94 11.26 6.41 -4.21
C ARG A 94 12.54 5.61 -4.02
N SER A 95 13.30 5.45 -5.09
CA SER A 95 14.70 5.04 -5.10
C SER A 95 15.58 6.15 -5.67
N ALA A 96 16.90 5.94 -5.73
CA ALA A 96 17.82 6.94 -6.26
C ALA A 96 17.52 7.25 -7.74
N GLY A 97 16.97 8.45 -8.00
CA GLY A 97 16.67 8.94 -9.35
C GLY A 97 15.41 8.38 -10.01
N GLN A 98 14.61 7.59 -9.29
CA GLN A 98 13.41 6.94 -9.84
C GLN A 98 12.31 6.83 -8.77
N VAL A 99 11.08 6.69 -9.25
CA VAL A 99 9.94 6.22 -8.44
C VAL A 99 9.44 4.93 -9.06
N ALA A 100 9.40 3.87 -8.25
CA ALA A 100 8.68 2.65 -8.60
C ALA A 100 7.22 2.80 -8.19
N ALA A 101 6.30 2.51 -9.10
CA ALA A 101 4.86 2.48 -8.87
C ALA A 101 4.30 1.10 -9.19
N ILE A 102 3.43 0.61 -8.32
CA ILE A 102 2.67 -0.62 -8.45
C ILE A 102 1.20 -0.24 -8.57
N ASP A 103 0.59 -0.55 -9.70
CA ASP A 103 -0.85 -0.46 -9.87
C ASP A 103 -1.53 -1.52 -8.97
N ALA A 104 -2.34 -1.06 -8.03
CA ALA A 104 -2.97 -1.91 -7.03
C ALA A 104 -4.01 -2.88 -7.63
N GLN A 105 -4.59 -2.52 -8.79
CA GLN A 105 -5.59 -3.32 -9.47
C GLN A 105 -4.94 -4.30 -10.46
N THR A 106 -4.07 -3.79 -11.34
CA THR A 106 -3.49 -4.60 -12.43
C THR A 106 -2.21 -5.30 -12.03
N ARG A 107 -1.61 -4.94 -10.89
CA ARG A 107 -0.31 -5.42 -10.39
C ARG A 107 0.85 -5.05 -11.31
N ARG A 108 0.60 -4.18 -12.30
CA ARG A 108 1.62 -3.69 -13.21
C ARG A 108 2.60 -2.81 -12.45
N ILE A 109 3.87 -3.00 -12.74
CA ILE A 109 4.97 -2.24 -12.16
C ILE A 109 5.47 -1.27 -13.22
N THR A 110 5.69 -0.02 -12.83
CA THR A 110 6.35 0.97 -13.68
C THR A 110 7.37 1.74 -12.87
N SER A 111 8.47 2.12 -13.52
CA SER A 111 9.47 3.02 -12.94
C SER A 111 9.49 4.30 -13.76
N VAL A 112 9.48 5.44 -13.08
CA VAL A 112 9.55 6.76 -13.70
C VAL A 112 10.74 7.54 -13.16
N PRO A 113 11.49 8.26 -14.03
CA PRO A 113 12.61 9.06 -13.58
C PRO A 113 12.13 10.26 -12.77
N VAL A 114 12.84 10.56 -11.68
CA VAL A 114 12.72 11.80 -10.90
C VAL A 114 14.12 12.29 -10.54
N PRO A 115 14.33 13.59 -10.24
CA PRO A 115 15.65 14.05 -9.81
C PRO A 115 16.14 13.28 -8.58
N GLY A 116 17.43 12.94 -8.57
CA GLY A 116 18.04 12.06 -7.58
C GLY A 116 17.91 12.52 -6.14
N ASN A 117 17.73 13.82 -5.89
CA ASN A 117 17.53 14.44 -4.58
C ASN A 117 16.06 14.86 -4.29
N ALA A 118 15.15 14.73 -5.26
CA ALA A 118 13.79 15.24 -5.14
C ALA A 118 12.92 14.43 -4.17
N ARG A 119 12.34 15.10 -3.19
CA ARG A 119 11.23 14.52 -2.40
C ARG A 119 9.97 14.48 -3.27
N VAL A 120 9.22 13.39 -3.15
CA VAL A 120 8.01 13.13 -3.94
C VAL A 120 6.81 13.04 -3.01
N GLY A 121 5.70 13.68 -3.38
CA GLY A 121 4.41 13.54 -2.72
C GLY A 121 3.29 13.25 -3.71
N THR A 122 2.04 13.25 -3.25
CA THR A 122 0.86 13.04 -4.09
C THR A 122 0.32 14.36 -4.63
N GLY A 123 -0.17 14.34 -5.87
CA GLY A 123 -0.71 15.51 -6.56
C GLY A 123 -2.23 15.53 -6.75
N GLY A 124 -2.96 14.54 -6.24
CA GLY A 124 -4.37 14.28 -6.57
C GLY A 124 -4.53 13.21 -7.65
N GLY A 125 -5.61 12.42 -7.57
CA GLY A 125 -5.79 11.25 -8.43
C GLY A 125 -4.56 10.33 -8.39
N SER A 126 -4.17 9.81 -9.56
CA SER A 126 -3.01 8.93 -9.78
C SER A 126 -1.69 9.69 -10.00
N THR A 127 -1.60 10.95 -9.54
CA THR A 127 -0.43 11.79 -9.83
C THR A 127 0.54 11.89 -8.66
N ILE A 128 1.83 11.97 -8.99
CA ILE A 128 2.91 12.32 -8.08
C ILE A 128 3.45 13.71 -8.41
N VAL A 129 4.03 14.38 -7.41
CA VAL A 129 4.62 15.72 -7.56
C VAL A 129 5.96 15.81 -6.84
N TRP A 130 6.83 16.67 -7.35
CA TRP A 130 8.11 17.01 -6.71
C TRP A 130 8.47 18.47 -6.97
N TRP A 131 9.40 18.98 -6.16
CA TRP A 131 10.02 20.27 -6.40
C TRP A 131 11.20 20.12 -7.35
N GLU A 132 11.25 20.97 -8.36
CA GLU A 132 12.36 21.14 -9.28
C GLU A 132 12.92 22.56 -9.12
N SER A 133 14.18 22.63 -8.69
CA SER A 133 14.92 23.89 -8.55
C SER A 133 14.93 24.65 -9.89
N PRO A 134 14.77 25.98 -9.89
CA PRO A 134 14.70 26.85 -8.71
C PRO A 134 13.30 27.13 -8.17
N ASN A 135 12.24 26.89 -8.94
CA ASN A 135 10.92 27.45 -8.62
C ASN A 135 9.72 26.65 -9.16
N ARG A 136 9.85 25.35 -9.46
CA ARG A 136 8.78 24.59 -10.12
C ARG A 136 8.27 23.42 -9.30
N ILE A 137 6.95 23.28 -9.22
CA ILE A 137 6.30 22.03 -8.84
C ILE A 137 6.04 21.26 -10.13
N MET A 138 6.68 20.11 -10.24
CA MET A 138 6.50 19.17 -11.33
C MET A 138 5.43 18.16 -10.96
N GLN A 139 4.76 17.60 -11.97
CA GLN A 139 3.74 16.57 -11.81
C GLN A 139 3.90 15.48 -12.88
N LEU A 140 3.62 14.25 -12.50
CA LEU A 140 3.55 13.11 -13.41
C LEU A 140 2.32 12.25 -13.08
N ASP A 141 1.60 11.83 -14.12
CA ASP A 141 0.46 10.90 -14.02
C ASP A 141 0.97 9.46 -14.11
N LEU A 142 0.82 8.68 -13.03
CA LEU A 142 1.26 7.28 -12.99
C LEU A 142 0.39 6.35 -13.86
N GLY A 143 -0.83 6.78 -14.22
CA GLY A 143 -1.66 6.07 -15.19
C GLY A 143 -1.16 6.23 -16.63
N ARG A 144 -0.43 7.31 -16.92
CA ARG A 144 0.15 7.62 -18.24
C ARG A 144 1.59 8.10 -18.12
N PRO A 145 2.50 7.25 -17.63
CA PRO A 145 3.87 7.64 -17.32
C PRO A 145 4.69 8.01 -18.57
N THR A 146 4.25 7.56 -19.76
CA THR A 146 4.86 7.90 -21.05
C THR A 146 4.59 9.34 -21.49
N ASP A 147 3.57 9.99 -20.95
CA ASP A 147 3.28 11.41 -21.22
C ASP A 147 4.37 12.32 -20.61
N GLY A 148 5.17 11.78 -19.70
CA GLY A 148 6.27 12.47 -19.04
C GLY A 148 5.80 13.42 -17.93
N ALA A 149 6.78 14.09 -17.34
CA ALA A 149 6.57 15.10 -16.32
C ALA A 149 6.16 16.43 -16.94
N ILE A 150 5.21 17.13 -16.33
CA ILE A 150 4.82 18.49 -16.70
C ILE A 150 5.04 19.46 -15.55
N VAL A 151 5.20 20.75 -15.87
CA VAL A 151 5.16 21.82 -14.86
C VAL A 151 3.71 22.00 -14.42
N ARG A 152 3.41 21.73 -13.15
CA ARG A 152 2.10 22.00 -12.55
C ARG A 152 1.98 23.46 -12.15
N GLN A 153 3.02 24.00 -11.53
CA GLN A 153 3.01 25.35 -10.98
C GLN A 153 4.42 25.91 -10.90
N THR A 154 4.57 27.18 -11.26
CA THR A 154 5.75 27.99 -10.90
C THR A 154 5.45 28.72 -9.59
N VAL A 155 6.35 28.60 -8.61
CA VAL A 155 6.21 29.17 -7.27
C VAL A 155 7.30 30.19 -7.04
N GLU A 156 6.91 31.46 -7.01
CA GLU A 156 7.79 32.53 -6.56
C GLU A 156 7.76 32.59 -5.04
N LEU A 157 8.82 32.08 -4.41
CA LEU A 157 8.98 32.18 -2.97
C LEU A 157 9.41 33.61 -2.59
N PRO A 158 8.95 34.14 -1.44
CA PRO A 158 9.44 35.41 -0.93
C PRO A 158 10.96 35.46 -0.91
N ARG A 159 11.54 36.63 -1.18
CA ARG A 159 13.00 36.81 -1.08
C ARG A 159 13.42 36.53 0.36
N GLY A 160 14.37 35.62 0.52
CA GLY A 160 15.03 35.40 1.80
C GLY A 160 15.92 36.58 2.18
N PRO A 161 16.40 36.65 3.43
CA PRO A 161 17.50 37.54 3.79
C PRO A 161 18.68 37.31 2.84
N ALA A 162 19.49 38.36 2.63
CA ALA A 162 20.68 38.27 1.80
C ALA A 162 21.72 37.35 2.46
N SER A 163 21.58 36.04 2.25
CA SER A 163 22.59 35.04 2.59
C SER A 163 23.59 34.94 1.43
N PRO A 164 24.90 34.84 1.71
CA PRO A 164 25.90 34.58 0.67
C PRO A 164 25.69 33.22 -0.04
N ALA A 165 24.93 32.30 0.56
CA ALA A 165 24.49 31.05 -0.05
C ALA A 165 23.08 30.69 0.47
N PRO A 166 22.00 31.17 -0.18
CA PRO A 166 20.65 30.77 0.22
C PRO A 166 20.48 29.26 -0.02
N ALA A 167 19.94 28.54 0.96
CA ALA A 167 19.64 27.12 0.78
C ALA A 167 18.57 26.98 -0.33
N GLU A 168 18.68 25.93 -1.13
CA GLU A 168 17.61 25.62 -2.08
C GLU A 168 16.34 25.22 -1.34
N PRO A 169 15.15 25.70 -1.77
CA PRO A 169 13.90 25.19 -1.25
C PRO A 169 13.78 23.68 -1.49
N VAL A 170 13.18 22.98 -0.54
CA VAL A 170 12.89 21.55 -0.63
C VAL A 170 11.42 21.27 -0.37
N LEU A 171 10.85 20.32 -1.09
CA LEU A 171 9.51 19.82 -0.81
C LEU A 171 9.53 18.98 0.46
N ILE A 172 8.78 19.37 1.49
CA ILE A 172 8.65 18.59 2.72
C ILE A 172 7.52 17.59 2.61
N ALA A 173 6.38 18.02 2.07
CA ALA A 173 5.21 17.19 1.84
C ALA A 173 4.39 17.73 0.67
N ALA A 174 3.70 16.85 -0.06
CA ALA A 174 2.60 17.23 -0.93
C ALA A 174 1.48 16.21 -0.81
N ARG A 175 0.27 16.69 -0.54
CA ARG A 175 -0.94 15.87 -0.41
C ARG A 175 -2.19 16.74 -0.50
N SER A 176 -3.25 16.18 -1.08
CA SER A 176 -4.59 16.80 -1.17
C SER A 176 -4.53 18.19 -1.79
N GLY A 177 -3.77 18.30 -2.88
CA GLY A 177 -3.57 19.57 -3.60
C GLY A 177 -2.72 20.60 -2.86
N THR A 178 -2.20 20.30 -1.67
CA THR A 178 -1.33 21.19 -0.89
C THR A 178 0.12 20.75 -1.00
N ALA A 179 1.04 21.68 -1.28
CA ALA A 179 2.48 21.46 -1.23
C ALA A 179 3.11 22.32 -0.14
N VAL A 180 3.96 21.71 0.70
CA VAL A 180 4.70 22.38 1.76
C VAL A 180 6.17 22.42 1.34
N LEU A 181 6.67 23.62 1.10
CA LEU A 181 8.08 23.88 0.80
C LEU A 181 8.76 24.45 2.05
N ALA A 182 10.02 24.09 2.26
CA ALA A 182 10.86 24.69 3.29
C ALA A 182 12.18 25.16 2.69
N ARG A 183 12.68 26.28 3.18
CA ARG A 183 14.02 26.80 2.87
C ARG A 183 14.67 27.23 4.18
N VAL A 184 15.95 26.90 4.34
CA VAL A 184 16.75 27.41 5.47
C VAL A 184 17.27 28.79 5.11
N GLU A 185 16.86 29.80 5.87
CA GLU A 185 17.18 31.21 5.58
C GLU A 185 18.46 31.70 6.28
N SER A 186 19.02 30.93 7.21
CA SER A 186 20.21 31.31 7.97
C SER A 186 20.93 30.06 8.48
N ALA A 187 22.26 30.11 8.57
CA ALA A 187 23.02 29.05 9.23
C ALA A 187 22.61 28.94 10.72
N PRO A 188 22.60 27.74 11.31
CA PRO A 188 22.42 27.58 12.76
C PRO A 188 23.44 28.43 13.51
N SER A 189 23.00 29.18 14.52
CA SER A 189 23.91 29.94 15.38
C SER A 189 24.76 28.98 16.22
N PRO A 190 26.09 29.19 16.32
CA PRO A 190 26.94 28.42 17.21
C PRO A 190 26.77 28.97 18.63
N PHE A 191 25.76 28.49 19.36
CA PHE A 191 25.69 28.69 20.81
C PHE A 191 26.37 27.52 21.52
#